data_AF-A2DFZ1-F1
#
_entry.id   AF-A2DFZ1-F1
#
_cell.length_a   1.000
_cell.length_b   1.000
_cell.length_c   1.000
_cell.angle_alpha   90.00
_cell.angle_beta   90.00
_cell.angle_gamma   90.00
#
_symmetry.space_group_name_H-M   'P 1'
#
loop_
_entity.id
_entity.type
_entity.pdbx_description
1 polymer ?
#
loop_
_entity_poly.entity_id
_entity_poly.type
_entity_poly.pdbx_seq_one_letter_code
_entity_poly.pdbx_strand_id
1 'polypeptide(L)'
;MEFLLSHGADINAEDINGKTALHHAAETNILENVKYLITHGSDINSEDRDANAALHYAILKDNKQIVEFLISYGAEIIKNQNLGRKALYYAILYNYIEIVELLVSKGVDVNANEFENISPLQFAVNEHRNEIAELLITRGSDVMFPSVLDIYK
;
A
#
# COMPACT_ATOMS: atom_id res chain seq x y z
N MET A 1 -13.04 -12.65 -18.16
CA MET A 1 -13.37 -11.37 -17.52
C MET A 1 -14.23 -10.52 -18.44
N GLU A 2 -13.71 -10.10 -19.60
CA GLU A 2 -14.44 -9.24 -20.56
C GLU A 2 -15.84 -9.76 -20.92
N PHE A 3 -15.94 -11.05 -21.27
CA PHE A 3 -17.22 -11.70 -21.57
C PHE A 3 -18.24 -11.59 -20.42
N LEU A 4 -17.81 -11.69 -19.16
CA LEU A 4 -18.73 -11.61 -18.02
C LEU A 4 -19.23 -10.17 -17.84
N LEU A 5 -18.32 -9.19 -17.93
CA LEU A 5 -18.66 -7.78 -17.80
C LEU A 5 -19.57 -7.30 -18.95
N SER A 6 -19.34 -7.78 -20.17
CA SER A 6 -20.23 -7.49 -21.31
C SER A 6 -21.63 -8.08 -21.17
N HIS A 7 -21.84 -9.03 -20.24
CA HIS A 7 -23.13 -9.65 -19.95
C HIS A 7 -23.70 -9.20 -18.59
N GLY A 8 -23.22 -8.07 -18.06
CA GLY A 8 -23.80 -7.43 -16.88
C GLY A 8 -23.33 -7.99 -15.54
N ALA A 9 -22.21 -8.71 -15.50
CA ALA A 9 -21.57 -9.01 -14.23
C ALA A 9 -21.18 -7.71 -13.52
N ASP A 10 -21.43 -7.64 -12.20
CA ASP A 10 -21.01 -6.51 -11.38
C ASP A 10 -19.49 -6.53 -11.22
N ILE A 11 -18.82 -5.47 -11.70
CA ILE A 11 -17.36 -5.34 -11.66
C ILE A 11 -16.80 -5.19 -10.24
N ASN A 12 -17.65 -4.77 -9.30
CA ASN A 12 -17.31 -4.59 -7.89
C ASN A 12 -17.89 -5.71 -7.01
N ALA A 13 -18.37 -6.80 -7.61
CA ALA A 13 -18.80 -7.96 -6.84
C ALA A 13 -17.66 -8.49 -5.97
N GLU A 14 -17.98 -8.73 -4.70
CA GLU A 14 -17.06 -9.25 -3.70
C GLU A 14 -17.24 -10.76 -3.54
N ASP A 15 -16.12 -11.47 -3.34
CA ASP A 15 -16.15 -12.86 -2.88
C ASP A 15 -16.37 -12.97 -1.36
N ILE A 16 -16.31 -14.19 -0.83
CA ILE A 16 -16.53 -14.46 0.60
C ILE A 16 -15.53 -13.78 1.53
N ASN A 17 -14.41 -13.26 1.01
CA ASN A 17 -13.37 -12.55 1.77
C ASN A 17 -13.47 -11.03 1.57
N GLY A 18 -14.46 -10.54 0.83
CA GLY A 18 -14.55 -9.12 0.45
C GLY A 18 -13.65 -8.76 -0.73
N LYS A 19 -13.01 -9.73 -1.40
CA LYS A 19 -12.14 -9.42 -2.54
C LYS A 19 -12.96 -9.23 -3.80
N THR A 20 -12.77 -8.07 -4.44
CA THR A 20 -13.25 -7.79 -5.81
C THR A 20 -12.32 -8.39 -6.87
N ALA A 21 -12.75 -8.35 -8.14
CA ALA A 21 -11.91 -8.74 -9.27
C ALA A 21 -10.57 -7.96 -9.32
N LEU A 22 -10.55 -6.70 -8.87
CA LEU A 22 -9.35 -5.86 -8.87
C LEU A 22 -8.30 -6.36 -7.86
N HIS A 23 -8.72 -6.86 -6.70
CA HIS A 23 -7.83 -7.51 -5.73
C HIS A 23 -7.14 -8.72 -6.36
N HIS A 24 -7.92 -9.60 -6.99
CA HIS A 24 -7.40 -10.81 -7.65
C HIS A 24 -6.50 -10.47 -8.84
N ALA A 25 -6.78 -9.40 -9.59
CA ALA A 25 -5.93 -8.95 -10.68
C ALA A 25 -4.55 -8.44 -10.19
N ALA A 26 -4.53 -7.69 -9.10
CA ALA A 26 -3.29 -7.26 -8.46
C ALA A 26 -2.51 -8.45 -7.86
N GLU A 27 -3.20 -9.40 -7.22
CA GLU A 27 -2.59 -10.60 -6.63
C GLU A 27 -2.02 -11.57 -7.68
N THR A 28 -2.69 -11.71 -8.83
CA THR A 28 -2.18 -12.51 -9.96
C THR A 28 -1.08 -11.79 -10.75
N ASN A 29 -0.81 -10.53 -10.42
CA ASN A 29 0.26 -9.71 -10.97
C ASN A 29 0.15 -9.46 -12.48
N ILE A 30 -1.08 -9.33 -13.00
CA ILE A 30 -1.37 -9.14 -14.42
C ILE A 30 -1.80 -7.70 -14.67
N LEU A 31 -0.86 -6.84 -15.08
CA LEU A 31 -1.09 -5.40 -15.30
C LEU A 31 -2.25 -5.13 -16.27
N GLU A 32 -2.40 -5.93 -17.33
CA GLU A 32 -3.48 -5.74 -18.30
C GLU A 32 -4.87 -5.99 -17.70
N ASN A 33 -5.00 -6.94 -16.76
CA ASN A 33 -6.25 -7.14 -16.04
C ASN A 33 -6.56 -5.96 -15.11
N VAL A 34 -5.54 -5.43 -14.42
CA VAL A 34 -5.67 -4.25 -13.57
C VAL A 34 -6.13 -3.04 -14.39
N LYS A 35 -5.47 -2.77 -15.52
CA LYS A 35 -5.84 -1.69 -16.44
C LYS A 35 -7.26 -1.84 -16.94
N TYR A 36 -7.63 -3.05 -17.39
CA TYR A 36 -8.97 -3.32 -17.89
C TYR A 36 -10.03 -3.04 -16.81
N LEU A 37 -9.85 -3.59 -15.60
CA LEU A 37 -10.81 -3.41 -14.51
C LEU A 37 -10.99 -1.94 -14.11
N ILE A 38 -9.90 -1.20 -13.94
CA ILE A 38 -9.96 0.23 -13.60
C ILE A 38 -10.67 1.04 -14.68
N THR A 39 -10.34 0.81 -15.96
CA THR A 39 -10.97 1.53 -17.07
C THR A 39 -12.45 1.20 -17.28
N HIS A 40 -12.94 0.12 -16.66
CA HIS A 40 -14.34 -0.30 -16.71
C HIS A 40 -15.10 -0.02 -15.39
N GLY A 41 -14.52 0.77 -14.49
CA GLY A 41 -15.22 1.29 -13.31
C GLY A 41 -15.09 0.47 -12.03
N SER A 42 -14.04 -0.36 -11.91
CA SER A 42 -13.69 -0.93 -10.61
C SER A 42 -13.38 0.16 -9.59
N ASP A 43 -13.87 -0.02 -8.36
CA ASP A 43 -13.46 0.79 -7.23
C ASP A 43 -12.02 0.44 -6.82
N ILE A 44 -11.10 1.38 -7.05
CA ILE A 44 -9.67 1.24 -6.76
C ILE A 44 -9.40 1.15 -5.25
N ASN A 45 -10.28 1.74 -4.44
CA ASN A 45 -10.10 1.88 -3.01
C ASN A 45 -10.99 0.92 -2.21
N SER A 46 -11.72 0.02 -2.86
CA SER A 46 -12.43 -1.08 -2.20
C SER A 46 -11.44 -1.88 -1.36
N GLU A 47 -11.80 -2.12 -0.11
CA GLU A 47 -11.02 -2.86 0.87
C GLU A 47 -11.69 -4.20 1.16
N ASP A 48 -10.89 -5.27 1.19
CA ASP A 48 -11.35 -6.58 1.64
C ASP A 48 -11.54 -6.64 3.17
N ARG A 49 -11.91 -7.81 3.70
CA ARG A 49 -12.15 -7.99 5.14
C ARG A 49 -10.92 -7.79 6.03
N ASP A 50 -9.72 -7.84 5.46
CA ASP A 50 -8.46 -7.57 6.17
C ASP A 50 -8.03 -6.10 6.00
N ALA A 51 -8.91 -5.23 5.49
CA ALA A 51 -8.62 -3.86 5.11
C ALA A 51 -7.48 -3.76 4.09
N ASN A 52 -7.42 -4.69 3.13
CA ASN A 52 -6.51 -4.60 2.00
C ASN A 52 -7.28 -4.13 0.76
N ALA A 53 -6.89 -2.99 0.17
CA ALA A 53 -7.18 -2.70 -1.23
C ALA A 53 -6.21 -3.42 -2.19
N ALA A 54 -6.52 -3.38 -3.49
CA ALA A 54 -5.68 -3.93 -4.56
C ALA A 54 -4.22 -3.43 -4.53
N LEU A 55 -3.98 -2.20 -4.05
CA LEU A 55 -2.63 -1.64 -3.87
C LEU A 55 -1.74 -2.52 -2.99
N HIS A 56 -2.27 -3.05 -1.88
CA HIS A 56 -1.48 -3.90 -0.99
C HIS A 56 -1.07 -5.20 -1.66
N TYR A 57 -1.97 -5.81 -2.43
CA TYR A 57 -1.66 -7.03 -3.20
C TYR A 57 -0.58 -6.77 -4.24
N ALA A 58 -0.61 -5.63 -4.94
CA ALA A 58 0.44 -5.26 -5.88
C ALA A 58 1.82 -5.11 -5.19
N ILE A 59 1.85 -4.54 -3.98
CA ILE A 59 3.06 -4.42 -3.17
C ILE A 59 3.56 -5.80 -2.73
N LEU A 60 2.68 -6.69 -2.27
CA LEU A 60 3.03 -8.06 -1.88
C LEU A 60 3.58 -8.90 -3.05
N LYS A 61 3.39 -8.46 -4.30
CA LYS A 61 3.96 -9.06 -5.51
C LYS A 61 5.17 -8.32 -6.06
N ASP A 62 5.69 -7.33 -5.32
CA ASP A 62 6.82 -6.47 -5.71
C ASP A 62 6.65 -5.88 -7.13
N ASN A 63 5.41 -5.57 -7.53
CA ASN A 63 5.16 -5.00 -8.84
C ASN A 63 4.95 -3.50 -8.76
N LYS A 64 6.08 -2.78 -8.78
CA LYS A 64 6.12 -1.32 -8.84
C LYS A 64 5.27 -0.74 -9.98
N GLN A 65 5.19 -1.39 -11.14
CA GLN A 65 4.39 -0.86 -12.27
C GLN A 65 2.89 -0.87 -11.95
N ILE A 66 2.38 -1.92 -11.31
CA ILE A 66 0.98 -1.96 -10.87
C ILE A 66 0.75 -0.97 -9.73
N VAL A 67 1.68 -0.86 -8.78
CA VAL A 67 1.61 0.12 -7.68
C VAL A 67 1.54 1.54 -8.23
N GLU A 68 2.45 1.91 -9.15
CA GLU A 68 2.47 3.22 -9.77
C GLU A 68 1.18 3.50 -10.57
N PHE A 69 0.68 2.49 -11.30
CA PHE A 69 -0.56 2.60 -12.04
C PHE A 69 -1.75 2.86 -11.12
N LEU A 70 -1.93 2.07 -10.06
CA LEU A 70 -3.02 2.25 -9.08
C LEU A 70 -2.98 3.64 -8.44
N ILE A 71 -1.80 4.11 -8.03
CA ILE A 71 -1.63 5.47 -7.46
C ILE A 71 -2.00 6.54 -8.49
N SER A 72 -1.58 6.38 -9.75
CA SER A 72 -1.86 7.35 -10.81
C SER A 72 -3.36 7.45 -11.19
N TYR A 73 -4.14 6.40 -10.90
CA TYR A 73 -5.58 6.33 -11.16
C TYR A 73 -6.44 6.64 -9.93
N GLY A 74 -5.85 6.99 -8.79
CA GLY A 74 -6.60 7.50 -7.64
C GLY A 74 -6.67 6.56 -6.43
N ALA A 75 -5.71 5.66 -6.26
CA ALA A 75 -5.52 5.02 -4.96
C ALA A 75 -5.25 6.09 -3.88
N GLU A 76 -6.10 6.16 -2.86
CA GLU A 76 -6.16 7.28 -1.90
C GLU A 76 -5.15 7.17 -0.76
N ILE A 77 -3.87 6.92 -1.07
CA ILE A 77 -2.80 6.67 -0.08
C ILE A 77 -2.52 7.83 0.88
N ILE A 78 -3.06 9.02 0.61
CA ILE A 78 -2.92 10.22 1.46
C ILE A 78 -4.19 10.48 2.28
N LYS A 79 -5.36 10.33 1.67
CA LYS A 79 -6.65 10.62 2.34
C LYS A 79 -7.07 9.47 3.24
N ASN A 80 -6.89 8.23 2.79
CA ASN A 80 -7.03 7.04 3.61
C ASN A 80 -5.66 6.72 4.22
N GLN A 81 -5.45 7.20 5.45
CA GLN A 81 -4.19 7.00 6.16
C GLN A 81 -3.87 5.52 6.39
N ASN A 82 -4.88 4.67 6.61
CA ASN A 82 -4.68 3.24 6.81
C ASN A 82 -4.12 2.58 5.55
N LEU A 83 -4.67 2.92 4.38
CA LEU A 83 -4.19 2.44 3.07
C LEU A 83 -2.71 2.82 2.83
N GLY A 84 -2.37 4.11 3.00
CA GLY A 84 -1.02 4.60 2.78
C GLY A 84 0.01 4.05 3.75
N ARG A 85 -0.33 3.98 5.04
CA ARG A 85 0.55 3.43 6.09
C ARG A 85 0.81 1.96 5.85
N LYS A 86 -0.23 1.14 5.72
CA LYS A 86 -0.07 -0.30 5.50
C LYS A 86 0.71 -0.61 4.22
N ALA A 87 0.51 0.16 3.15
CA ALA A 87 1.35 0.10 1.95
C ALA A 87 2.84 0.35 2.25
N LEU A 88 3.15 1.40 3.01
CA LEU A 88 4.52 1.73 3.41
C LEU A 88 5.12 0.62 4.30
N TYR A 89 4.41 0.13 5.31
CA TYR A 89 4.89 -0.92 6.20
C TYR A 89 5.11 -2.25 5.47
N TYR A 90 4.24 -2.63 4.54
CA TYR A 90 4.48 -3.82 3.70
C TYR A 90 5.73 -3.66 2.85
N ALA A 91 5.92 -2.51 2.20
CA ALA A 91 7.11 -2.26 1.40
C ALA A 91 8.40 -2.31 2.26
N ILE A 92 8.37 -1.82 3.50
CA ILE A 92 9.50 -1.91 4.44
C ILE A 92 9.73 -3.36 4.88
N LEU A 93 8.68 -4.06 5.32
CA LEU A 93 8.75 -5.44 5.80
C LEU A 93 9.43 -6.35 4.78
N TYR A 94 9.05 -6.23 3.51
CA TYR A 94 9.58 -7.05 2.42
C TYR A 94 10.82 -6.48 1.73
N ASN A 95 11.37 -5.36 2.22
CA ASN A 95 12.58 -4.70 1.70
C ASN A 95 12.46 -4.18 0.24
N TYR A 96 11.30 -3.68 -0.16
CA TYR A 96 11.04 -3.14 -1.50
C TYR A 96 11.39 -1.65 -1.58
N ILE A 97 12.68 -1.35 -1.65
CA ILE A 97 13.24 0.03 -1.62
C ILE A 97 12.58 0.94 -2.65
N GLU A 98 12.42 0.49 -3.90
CA GLU A 98 11.82 1.32 -4.95
C GLU A 98 10.34 1.64 -4.71
N ILE A 99 9.60 0.74 -4.04
CA ILE A 99 8.20 0.97 -3.67
C ILE A 99 8.12 1.93 -2.48
N VAL A 100 9.01 1.79 -1.48
CA VAL A 100 9.13 2.77 -0.39
C VAL A 100 9.41 4.15 -0.97
N GLU A 101 10.40 4.26 -1.86
CA GLU A 101 10.75 5.52 -2.50
C GLU A 101 9.55 6.14 -3.22
N LEU A 102 8.82 5.32 -3.99
CA LEU A 102 7.61 5.74 -4.70
C LEU A 102 6.56 6.28 -3.72
N LEU A 103 6.19 5.52 -2.69
CA LEU A 103 5.16 5.91 -1.72
C LEU A 103 5.52 7.22 -1.01
N VAL A 104 6.76 7.35 -0.54
CA VAL A 104 7.25 8.57 0.10
C VAL A 104 7.27 9.75 -0.87
N SER A 105 7.67 9.54 -2.13
CA SER A 105 7.64 10.58 -3.16
C SER A 105 6.23 11.09 -3.48
N LYS A 106 5.19 10.27 -3.22
CA LYS A 106 3.78 10.63 -3.39
C LYS A 106 3.17 11.28 -2.16
N GLY A 107 3.95 11.46 -1.10
CA GLY A 107 3.58 12.20 0.10
C GLY A 107 3.03 11.34 1.24
N VAL A 108 3.20 10.01 1.19
CA VAL A 108 2.86 9.16 2.34
C VAL A 108 3.70 9.61 3.54
N ASP A 109 3.03 9.85 4.67
CA ASP A 109 3.66 10.37 5.88
C ASP A 109 4.66 9.35 6.46
N VAL A 110 5.94 9.75 6.50
CA VAL A 110 7.07 8.94 7.01
C VAL A 110 7.20 8.95 8.53
N ASN A 111 6.39 9.75 9.22
CA ASN A 111 6.32 9.85 10.68
C ASN A 111 5.02 9.29 11.25
N ALA A 112 4.13 8.81 10.38
CA ALA A 112 2.87 8.22 10.77
C ALA A 112 3.10 6.85 11.42
N ASN A 113 2.84 6.76 12.71
CA ASN A 113 2.95 5.50 13.45
C ASN A 113 1.87 4.48 13.05
N GLU A 114 2.24 3.21 13.04
CA GLU A 114 1.36 2.03 12.91
C GLU A 114 0.98 1.50 14.31
N PHE A 115 0.34 0.32 14.36
CA PHE A 115 0.09 -0.45 15.57
C PHE A 115 1.29 -0.40 16.53
N GLU A 116 1.00 -0.20 17.82
CA GLU A 116 1.99 -0.06 18.90
C GLU A 116 2.86 1.21 18.87
N ASN A 117 2.46 2.24 18.13
CA ASN A 117 3.16 3.53 18.04
C ASN A 117 4.59 3.44 17.47
N ILE A 118 4.86 2.41 16.66
CA ILE A 118 6.16 2.26 15.97
C ILE A 118 6.12 3.12 14.71
N SER A 119 7.11 3.98 14.49
CA SER A 119 7.24 4.77 13.26
C SER A 119 7.83 3.95 12.09
N PRO A 120 7.67 4.37 10.82
CA PRO A 120 8.25 3.67 9.68
C PRO A 120 9.77 3.48 9.81
N LEU A 121 10.47 4.49 10.35
CA LEU A 121 11.91 4.42 10.60
C LEU A 121 12.25 3.38 11.69
N GLN A 122 11.53 3.36 12.81
CA GLN A 122 11.74 2.37 13.86
C GLN A 122 11.47 0.96 13.34
N PHE A 123 10.42 0.78 12.54
CA PHE A 123 10.10 -0.49 11.93
C PHE A 123 11.21 -0.96 10.97
N ALA A 124 11.71 -0.07 10.11
CA ALA A 124 12.84 -0.38 9.23
C ALA A 124 14.09 -0.81 10.01
N VAL A 125 14.40 -0.15 11.13
CA VAL A 125 15.54 -0.53 11.99
C VAL A 125 15.32 -1.89 12.65
N ASN A 126 14.12 -2.15 13.19
CA ASN A 126 13.77 -3.42 13.83
C ASN A 126 13.84 -4.60 12.85
N GLU A 127 13.43 -4.38 11.60
CA GLU A 127 13.48 -5.37 10.50
C GLU A 127 14.85 -5.42 9.79
N HIS A 128 15.85 -4.69 10.29
CA HIS A 128 17.21 -4.61 9.74
C HIS A 128 17.27 -4.14 8.27
N ARG A 129 16.41 -3.19 7.90
CA ARG A 129 16.27 -2.60 6.56
C ARG A 129 17.10 -1.31 6.46
N ASN A 130 18.43 -1.42 6.52
CA ASN A 130 19.33 -0.27 6.65
C ASN A 130 19.19 0.77 5.52
N GLU A 131 19.12 0.32 4.26
CA GLU A 131 18.98 1.22 3.11
C GLU A 131 17.65 1.97 3.13
N ILE A 132 16.57 1.29 3.55
CA ILE A 132 15.26 1.91 3.74
C ILE A 132 15.28 2.89 4.91
N ALA A 133 15.96 2.56 6.01
CA ALA A 133 16.10 3.48 7.15
C ALA A 133 16.86 4.75 6.74
N GLU A 134 17.96 4.62 5.98
CA GLU A 134 18.68 5.76 5.40
C GLU A 134 17.77 6.58 4.48
N LEU A 135 17.02 5.92 3.59
CA LEU A 135 16.05 6.59 2.72
C LEU A 135 15.03 7.39 3.55
N LEU A 136 14.41 6.79 4.55
CA LEU A 136 13.43 7.45 5.41
C LEU A 136 14.01 8.67 6.14
N ILE A 137 15.24 8.57 6.67
CA ILE A 137 15.97 9.71 7.27
C ILE A 137 16.15 10.84 6.26
N THR A 138 16.59 10.53 5.03
CA THR A 138 16.75 11.57 3.98
C THR A 138 15.43 12.19 3.55
N ARG A 139 14.30 11.55 3.83
CA ARG A 139 12.94 12.01 3.51
C ARG A 139 12.21 12.64 4.69
N GLY A 140 12.92 12.93 5.78
CA GLY A 140 12.40 13.73 6.89
C GLY A 140 11.77 12.92 8.02
N SER A 141 12.13 11.65 8.18
CA SER A 141 11.75 10.91 9.38
C SER A 141 12.36 11.54 10.63
N ASP A 142 11.54 11.67 11.68
CA ASP A 142 11.97 12.14 12.98
C ASP A 142 12.91 11.11 13.62
N VAL A 143 14.18 11.49 13.75
CA VAL A 143 15.21 10.67 14.42
C VAL A 143 15.14 10.75 15.95
N MET A 144 14.31 11.64 16.49
CA MET A 144 14.16 11.86 17.92
C MET A 144 13.16 10.85 18.49
N PHE A 145 13.68 9.88 19.23
CA PHE A 145 12.89 8.87 19.93
C PHE A 145 12.22 9.50 21.16
N PRO A 146 10.89 9.52 21.29
CA PRO A 146 10.29 9.45 22.61
C PRO A 146 10.58 8.03 23.09
N SER A 147 11.62 7.87 23.91
CA SER A 147 11.74 6.64 24.65
C SER A 147 10.51 6.53 25.56
N VAL A 148 10.10 5.32 25.93
CA VAL A 148 9.00 5.09 26.90
C VAL A 148 9.27 5.83 28.24
N LEU A 149 10.50 6.31 28.46
CA LEU A 149 10.91 7.12 29.61
C LEU A 149 10.55 8.62 29.51
N ASP A 150 10.23 9.15 28.33
CA ASP A 150 9.97 10.58 28.14
C ASP A 150 8.51 10.98 28.45
N ILE A 151 7.63 10.01 28.74
CA ILE A 151 6.23 10.23 29.17
C ILE A 151 6.14 10.51 30.68
N TYR A 152 7.25 10.39 31.42
CA TYR A 152 7.32 10.59 32.88
C TYR A 152 8.08 11.85 33.31
N LYS A 153 8.20 12.87 32.46
CA LYS A 153 8.74 14.20 32.82
C LYS A 153 7.65 15.26 32.69
#